data_AF-A0A2P5FHX5-F1
#
_entry.id   AF-A0A2P5FHX5-F1
#
_cell.length_a   1.000
_cell.length_b   1.000
_cell.length_c   1.000
_cell.angle_alpha   90.00
_cell.angle_beta   90.00
_cell.angle_gamma   90.00
#
_symmetry.space_group_name_H-M   'P 1'
#
loop_
_entity.id
_entity.type
_entity.pdbx_description
1 polymer ?
#
loop_
_entity_poly.entity_id
_entity_poly.type
_entity_poly.pdbx_seq_one_letter_code
_entity_poly.pdbx_strand_id
1 'polypeptide(L)'
;MRGGLINRRTVQRFRQVAISTVGSLKIKLVLCCCIGLTLIAVASRAPGFLGWTGPSVSMPPISDSRKGYAIVMNTWKRYDLLKQSISHYTTCSGLDSIHIVWSEPDPPSDSVKKVLNHILESNARDGRQVELKFDINTEDSLNNRFKEINDLKTDAIFSIDDDVIFPCSSVEFAFNVWQSAPDTMVGFVPRIHWVDSTKNNMGRYIYGGWWSVWWTGSYSMVLSKAAFFHKKYLSLYTNEMPASIREYITKNRNCEDIAMSFLVANATGAPPIWVKGKIFEIGSTGISSLGGHSERRTECVNRFVTEYGGMPLVSTSVKAVDSRKIWFW
;
A
#
# COMPACT_ATOMS: atom_id res chain seq x y z
N MET A 1 44.52 -76.11 -33.14
CA MET A 1 44.14 -74.70 -33.00
C MET A 1 44.67 -74.17 -31.66
N ARG A 2 45.86 -73.55 -31.68
CA ARG A 2 46.48 -72.86 -30.54
C ARG A 2 46.51 -71.36 -30.86
N GLY A 3 46.24 -70.54 -29.85
CA GLY A 3 45.86 -69.14 -30.00
C GLY A 3 46.95 -68.16 -30.48
N GLY A 4 46.49 -66.96 -30.83
CA GLY A 4 47.26 -65.73 -30.88
C GLY A 4 46.55 -64.65 -30.04
N LEU A 5 46.73 -64.71 -28.72
CA LEU A 5 46.44 -63.60 -27.81
C LEU A 5 47.56 -62.57 -27.95
N ILE A 6 47.36 -61.50 -28.72
CA ILE A 6 47.88 -60.13 -28.49
C ILE A 6 47.15 -59.25 -29.51
N ASN A 7 46.12 -58.51 -29.08
CA ASN A 7 45.87 -57.11 -29.50
C ASN A 7 44.55 -56.49 -29.00
N ARG A 8 43.61 -57.26 -28.44
CA ARG A 8 42.33 -56.66 -27.99
C ARG A 8 42.42 -55.84 -26.69
N ARG A 9 43.34 -56.21 -25.77
CA ARG A 9 43.51 -55.49 -24.49
C ARG A 9 44.23 -54.14 -24.65
N THR A 10 45.16 -54.01 -25.59
CA THR A 10 45.89 -52.76 -25.85
C THR A 10 44.96 -51.71 -26.46
N VAL A 11 44.14 -52.09 -27.45
CA VAL A 11 43.20 -51.17 -28.11
C VAL A 11 42.11 -50.63 -27.16
N GLN A 12 41.61 -51.45 -26.23
CA GLN A 12 40.65 -50.99 -25.22
C GLN A 12 41.27 -50.02 -24.20
N ARG A 13 42.52 -50.25 -23.78
CA ARG A 13 43.22 -49.31 -22.87
C ARG A 13 43.47 -47.96 -23.53
N PHE A 14 43.85 -47.91 -24.81
CA PHE A 14 44.02 -46.65 -25.54
C PHE A 14 42.70 -45.88 -25.72
N ARG A 15 41.58 -46.57 -25.98
CA ARG A 15 40.25 -45.90 -26.03
C ARG A 15 39.83 -45.34 -24.68
N GLN A 16 40.07 -46.05 -23.57
CA GLN A 16 39.73 -45.54 -22.23
C GLN A 16 40.59 -44.34 -21.83
N VAL A 17 41.88 -44.32 -22.17
CA VAL A 17 42.78 -43.18 -21.90
C VAL A 17 42.43 -41.97 -22.79
N ALA A 18 42.04 -42.19 -24.05
CA ALA A 18 41.57 -41.11 -24.93
C ALA A 18 40.23 -40.49 -24.42
N ILE A 19 39.31 -41.31 -23.91
CA ILE A 19 38.03 -40.82 -23.37
C ILE A 19 38.23 -40.07 -22.05
N SER A 20 39.15 -40.51 -21.17
CA SER A 20 39.44 -39.82 -19.91
C SER A 20 40.18 -38.49 -20.13
N THR A 21 41.10 -38.43 -21.09
CA THR A 21 41.84 -37.21 -21.43
C THR A 21 40.97 -36.17 -22.14
N VAL A 22 40.07 -36.59 -23.04
CA VAL A 22 39.09 -35.68 -23.69
C VAL A 22 38.05 -35.16 -22.68
N GLY A 23 37.60 -36.00 -21.73
CA GLY A 23 36.75 -35.57 -20.63
C GLY A 23 37.43 -34.52 -19.73
N SER A 24 38.70 -34.73 -19.39
CA SER A 24 39.49 -33.79 -18.59
C SER A 24 39.74 -32.45 -19.30
N LEU A 25 39.99 -32.46 -20.62
CA LEU A 25 40.17 -31.25 -21.42
C LEU A 25 38.90 -30.42 -21.53
N LYS A 26 37.74 -31.06 -21.75
CA LYS A 26 36.44 -30.35 -21.79
C LYS A 26 36.11 -29.71 -20.44
N ILE A 27 36.36 -30.41 -19.33
CA ILE A 27 36.13 -29.87 -17.98
C ILE A 27 37.06 -28.69 -17.70
N LYS A 28 38.35 -28.79 -18.05
CA LYS A 28 39.30 -27.67 -17.90
C LYS A 28 38.93 -26.45 -18.75
N LEU A 29 38.44 -26.67 -19.98
CA LEU A 29 38.01 -25.59 -20.86
C LEU A 29 36.79 -24.85 -20.31
N VAL A 30 35.79 -25.60 -19.80
CA VAL A 30 34.60 -25.02 -19.15
C VAL A 30 34.99 -24.24 -17.90
N LEU A 31 35.89 -24.78 -17.06
CA LEU A 31 36.36 -24.08 -15.87
C LEU A 31 37.10 -22.78 -16.22
N CYS A 32 37.96 -22.80 -17.25
CA CYS A 32 38.62 -21.59 -17.77
C CYS A 32 37.62 -20.56 -18.29
N CYS A 33 36.59 -20.98 -19.03
CA CYS A 33 35.53 -20.07 -19.49
C CYS A 33 34.76 -19.46 -18.30
N CYS A 34 34.43 -20.25 -17.28
CA CYS A 34 33.75 -19.75 -16.08
C CYS A 34 34.60 -18.72 -15.32
N ILE A 35 35.91 -18.97 -15.17
CA ILE A 35 36.85 -18.04 -14.54
C ILE A 35 37.01 -16.77 -15.39
N GLY A 36 37.13 -16.89 -16.71
CA GLY A 36 37.19 -15.75 -17.61
C GLY A 36 35.94 -14.87 -17.55
N LEU A 37 34.75 -15.48 -17.54
CA LEU A 37 33.47 -14.76 -17.44
C LEU A 37 33.32 -14.07 -16.08
N THR A 38 33.78 -14.68 -14.98
CA THR A 38 33.76 -14.03 -13.66
C THR A 38 34.74 -12.87 -13.59
N LEU A 39 35.94 -12.98 -14.17
CA LEU A 39 36.89 -11.88 -14.23
C LEU A 39 36.37 -10.72 -15.08
N ILE A 40 35.71 -10.98 -16.21
CA ILE A 40 35.06 -9.95 -17.04
C ILE A 40 33.94 -9.26 -16.25
N ALA A 41 33.12 -10.01 -15.51
CA ALA A 41 32.03 -9.45 -14.68
C ALA A 41 32.54 -8.60 -13.50
N VAL A 42 33.72 -8.91 -12.97
CA VAL A 42 34.37 -8.10 -11.93
C VAL A 42 35.03 -6.85 -12.54
N ALA A 43 35.67 -6.97 -13.70
CA ALA A 43 36.27 -5.84 -14.40
C ALA A 43 35.24 -4.84 -14.93
N SER A 44 34.05 -5.30 -15.37
CA SER A 44 32.93 -4.44 -15.78
C SER A 44 32.20 -3.78 -14.61
N ARG A 45 32.52 -4.15 -13.36
CA ARG A 45 32.03 -3.51 -12.13
C ARG A 45 32.97 -2.42 -11.58
N ALA A 46 34.01 -2.03 -12.32
CA ALA A 46 34.73 -0.81 -11.99
C ALA A 46 33.80 0.39 -12.16
N PRO A 47 33.51 1.20 -11.11
CA PRO A 47 32.69 2.37 -11.27
C PRO A 47 33.45 3.36 -12.16
N GLY A 48 32.83 3.76 -13.26
CA GLY A 48 33.28 4.88 -14.09
C GLY A 48 33.26 6.15 -13.25
N PHE A 49 34.34 6.43 -12.54
CA PHE A 49 34.66 7.71 -11.94
C PHE A 49 35.10 8.68 -13.05
N LEU A 50 34.19 9.05 -13.94
CA LEU A 50 34.36 10.20 -14.82
C LEU A 50 33.15 11.12 -14.65
N GLY A 51 33.42 12.26 -14.02
CA GLY A 51 32.44 13.24 -13.58
C GLY A 51 31.59 13.78 -14.72
N TRP A 52 30.29 13.73 -14.53
CA TRP A 52 29.32 14.47 -15.32
C TRP A 52 28.99 15.76 -14.56
N THR A 53 29.73 16.83 -14.87
CA THR A 53 29.37 18.18 -14.41
C THR A 53 28.34 18.77 -15.36
N GLY A 54 27.07 18.46 -15.13
CA GLY A 54 25.95 19.23 -15.68
C GLY A 54 25.68 20.47 -14.81
N PRO A 55 25.23 21.61 -15.38
CA PRO A 55 24.91 22.79 -14.58
C PRO A 55 23.77 22.45 -13.63
N SER A 56 24.00 22.67 -12.33
CA SER A 56 22.99 22.54 -11.30
C SER A 56 21.84 23.51 -11.59
N VAL A 57 20.73 22.99 -12.11
CA VAL A 57 19.46 23.69 -12.02
C VAL A 57 19.12 23.74 -10.54
N SER A 58 19.31 24.92 -9.95
CA SER A 58 18.88 25.21 -8.59
C SER A 58 17.36 25.07 -8.54
N MET A 59 16.90 23.91 -8.06
CA MET A 59 15.51 23.74 -7.66
C MET A 59 15.18 24.83 -6.63
N PRO A 60 13.99 25.45 -6.71
CA PRO A 60 13.54 26.34 -5.66
C PRO A 60 13.59 25.59 -4.32
N PRO A 61 13.82 26.27 -3.19
CA PRO A 61 13.81 25.60 -1.90
C PRO A 61 12.44 24.94 -1.74
N ILE A 62 12.42 23.61 -1.64
CA ILE A 62 11.26 22.87 -1.14
C ILE A 62 10.93 23.54 0.19
N SER A 63 9.76 24.17 0.27
CA SER A 63 9.32 24.91 1.45
C SER A 63 9.54 24.08 2.71
N ASP A 64 10.00 24.73 3.77
CA ASP A 64 10.39 24.17 5.05
C ASP A 64 9.21 23.55 5.84
N SER A 65 8.66 22.44 5.33
CA SER A 65 7.60 21.69 6.00
C SER A 65 7.87 20.19 5.94
N ARG A 66 8.85 19.75 6.75
CA ARG A 66 8.85 18.39 7.33
C ARG A 66 7.65 18.21 8.29
N LYS A 67 6.45 18.60 7.88
CA LYS A 67 5.22 18.30 8.60
C LYS A 67 4.94 16.83 8.32
N GLY A 68 4.93 16.02 9.37
CA GLY A 68 4.63 14.61 9.28
C GLY A 68 3.21 14.35 8.79
N TYR A 69 2.60 13.29 9.29
CA TYR A 69 1.23 12.94 9.01
C TYR A 69 0.46 12.65 10.30
N ALA A 70 -0.82 12.92 10.28
CA ALA A 70 -1.75 12.46 11.31
C ALA A 70 -2.26 11.07 10.94
N ILE A 71 -2.45 10.20 11.92
CA ILE A 71 -3.18 8.95 11.74
C ILE A 71 -4.63 9.18 12.16
N VAL A 72 -5.58 8.75 11.32
CA VAL A 72 -7.00 8.67 11.68
C VAL A 72 -7.39 7.19 11.70
N MET A 73 -7.75 6.69 12.88
CA MET A 73 -8.00 5.28 13.13
C MET A 73 -9.38 5.05 13.74
N ASN A 74 -10.20 4.27 13.04
CA ASN A 74 -11.49 3.81 13.55
C ASN A 74 -11.33 2.59 14.45
N THR A 75 -12.06 2.58 15.56
CA THR A 75 -12.11 1.46 16.50
C THR A 75 -13.54 1.19 16.93
N TRP A 76 -13.87 -0.08 17.14
CA TRP A 76 -15.14 -0.50 17.75
C TRP A 76 -14.98 -1.80 18.52
N LYS A 77 -15.03 -1.74 19.85
CA LYS A 77 -14.96 -2.89 20.77
C LYS A 77 -13.75 -3.80 20.52
N ARG A 78 -12.63 -3.24 20.06
CA ARG A 78 -11.40 -3.93 19.65
C ARG A 78 -10.16 -3.34 20.32
N TYR A 79 -10.27 -3.01 21.60
CA TYR A 79 -9.25 -2.24 22.32
C TYR A 79 -7.86 -2.89 22.32
N ASP A 80 -7.77 -4.21 22.26
CA ASP A 80 -6.47 -4.89 22.20
C ASP A 80 -5.79 -4.71 20.84
N LEU A 81 -6.54 -4.73 19.75
CA LEU A 81 -6.03 -4.41 18.41
C LEU A 81 -5.64 -2.92 18.33
N LEU A 82 -6.47 -2.04 18.89
CA LEU A 82 -6.18 -0.61 18.99
C LEU A 82 -4.85 -0.35 19.74
N LYS A 83 -4.64 -0.97 20.90
CA LYS A 83 -3.38 -0.87 21.66
C LYS A 83 -2.19 -1.36 20.83
N GLN A 84 -2.34 -2.50 20.15
CA GLN A 84 -1.28 -3.06 19.31
C GLN A 84 -0.92 -2.11 18.16
N SER A 85 -1.93 -1.57 17.47
CA SER A 85 -1.77 -0.62 16.38
C SER A 85 -1.13 0.68 16.85
N ILE A 86 -1.58 1.29 17.95
CA ILE A 86 -0.97 2.51 18.51
C ILE A 86 0.47 2.25 18.96
N SER A 87 0.73 1.13 19.62
CA SER A 87 2.09 0.74 20.03
C SER A 87 3.05 0.65 18.85
N HIS A 88 2.59 0.10 17.72
CA HIS A 88 3.37 0.07 16.49
C HIS A 88 3.55 1.45 15.87
N TYR A 89 2.46 2.17 15.58
CA TYR A 89 2.53 3.41 14.79
C TYR A 89 3.20 4.57 15.53
N THR A 90 3.16 4.59 16.86
CA THR A 90 3.92 5.57 17.66
C THR A 90 5.43 5.48 17.43
N THR A 91 5.94 4.36 16.91
CA THR A 91 7.35 4.22 16.53
C THR A 91 7.70 4.77 15.15
N CYS A 92 6.72 5.13 14.32
CA CYS A 92 6.97 5.67 12.99
C CYS A 92 7.44 7.14 13.07
N SER A 93 8.48 7.47 12.32
CA SER A 93 9.19 8.76 12.42
C SER A 93 8.37 9.94 11.92
N GLY A 94 7.54 9.73 10.89
CA GLY A 94 6.73 10.76 10.26
C GLY A 94 5.41 11.04 10.99
N LEU A 95 5.09 10.33 12.07
CA LEU A 95 3.83 10.54 12.80
C LEU A 95 3.84 11.86 13.59
N ASP A 96 2.78 12.65 13.47
CA ASP A 96 2.56 13.90 14.24
C ASP A 96 1.51 13.71 15.34
N SER A 97 0.32 13.21 14.95
CA SER A 97 -0.78 12.97 15.87
C SER A 97 -1.54 11.69 15.50
N ILE A 98 -2.27 11.14 16.48
CA ILE A 98 -3.20 10.04 16.31
C ILE A 98 -4.59 10.52 16.74
N HIS A 99 -5.54 10.38 15.83
CA HIS A 99 -6.95 10.66 16.02
C HIS A 99 -7.72 9.34 16.03
N ILE A 100 -8.28 9.00 17.19
CA ILE A 100 -9.07 7.79 17.38
C ILE A 100 -10.53 8.15 17.18
N VAL A 101 -11.09 7.67 16.07
CA VAL A 101 -12.50 7.81 15.73
C VAL A 101 -13.28 6.86 16.62
N TRP A 102 -13.83 7.41 17.69
CA TRP A 102 -14.54 6.66 18.72
C TRP A 102 -16.04 6.73 18.45
N SER A 103 -16.64 5.62 18.04
CA SER A 103 -18.07 5.56 17.69
C SER A 103 -18.92 4.78 18.69
N GLU A 104 -18.34 4.33 19.80
CA GLU A 104 -19.06 3.53 20.80
C GLU A 104 -20.00 4.38 21.66
N PRO A 105 -21.11 3.82 22.19
CA PRO A 105 -22.07 4.57 23.00
C PRO A 105 -21.46 5.19 24.25
N ASP A 106 -20.57 4.46 24.91
CA ASP A 106 -19.87 4.93 26.10
C ASP A 106 -18.53 5.57 25.70
N PRO A 107 -18.10 6.65 26.37
CA PRO A 107 -16.80 7.25 26.11
C PRO A 107 -15.66 6.30 26.49
N PRO A 108 -14.45 6.49 25.94
CA PRO A 108 -13.29 5.67 26.28
C PRO A 108 -13.03 5.74 27.78
N SER A 109 -12.92 4.56 28.40
CA SER A 109 -12.67 4.45 29.83
C SER A 109 -11.32 5.03 30.22
N ASP A 110 -11.18 5.46 31.48
CA ASP A 110 -9.91 6.01 31.97
C ASP A 110 -8.77 5.00 31.90
N SER A 111 -9.05 3.70 32.03
CA SER A 111 -8.05 2.66 31.88
C SER A 111 -7.52 2.58 30.45
N VAL A 112 -8.39 2.66 29.44
CA VAL A 112 -7.99 2.70 28.02
C VAL A 112 -7.14 3.95 27.76
N LYS A 113 -7.60 5.13 28.18
CA LYS A 113 -6.86 6.38 28.02
C LYS A 113 -5.46 6.33 28.66
N LYS A 114 -5.38 5.85 29.91
CA LYS A 114 -4.10 5.71 30.64
C LYS A 114 -3.13 4.78 29.92
N VAL A 115 -3.59 3.62 29.47
CA VAL A 115 -2.75 2.66 28.74
C VAL A 115 -2.23 3.27 27.44
N LEU A 116 -3.09 3.93 26.66
CA LEU A 116 -2.67 4.53 25.40
C LEU A 116 -1.69 5.69 25.63
N ASN A 117 -1.95 6.59 26.58
CA ASN A 117 -1.01 7.66 26.92
C ASN A 117 0.36 7.12 27.38
N HIS A 118 0.36 6.06 28.19
CA HIS A 118 1.61 5.41 28.61
C HIS A 118 2.41 4.84 27.41
N ILE A 119 1.72 4.29 26.41
CA ILE A 119 2.38 3.85 25.16
C ILE A 119 3.03 5.03 24.44
N LEU A 120 2.34 6.17 24.35
CA LEU A 120 2.91 7.36 23.71
C LEU A 120 4.13 7.90 24.47
N GLU A 121 4.07 7.96 25.80
CA GLU A 121 5.18 8.41 26.64
C GLU A 121 6.39 7.48 26.55
N SER A 122 6.18 6.16 26.59
CA SER A 122 7.26 5.17 26.51
C SER A 122 7.93 5.10 25.13
N ASN A 123 7.20 5.46 24.07
CA ASN A 123 7.72 5.53 22.72
C ASN A 123 8.18 6.94 22.30
N ALA A 124 8.08 7.94 23.17
CA ALA A 124 8.61 9.27 22.91
C ALA A 124 10.14 9.20 22.77
N ARG A 125 10.64 9.56 21.58
CA ARG A 125 12.07 9.60 21.26
C ARG A 125 12.44 10.97 20.75
N ASP A 126 13.67 11.40 21.04
CA ASP A 126 14.28 12.61 20.47
C ASP A 126 13.44 13.90 20.70
N GLY A 127 12.72 13.97 21.84
CA GLY A 127 11.86 15.10 22.18
C GLY A 127 10.58 15.22 21.34
N ARG A 128 10.29 14.25 20.46
CA ARG A 128 9.06 14.23 19.66
C ARG A 128 7.88 13.79 20.52
N GLN A 129 6.88 14.65 20.65
CA GLN A 129 5.63 14.37 21.34
C GLN A 129 4.53 14.12 20.31
N VAL A 130 4.06 12.87 20.21
CA VAL A 130 2.88 12.52 19.42
C VAL A 130 1.64 12.93 20.21
N GLU A 131 0.69 13.59 19.57
CA GLU A 131 -0.58 13.99 20.20
C GLU A 131 -1.62 12.88 20.00
N LEU A 132 -2.32 12.45 21.07
CA LEU A 132 -3.43 11.48 20.98
C LEU A 132 -4.75 12.19 21.26
N LYS A 133 -5.70 12.08 20.32
CA LYS A 133 -7.05 12.62 20.43
C LYS A 133 -8.10 11.54 20.23
N PHE A 134 -9.22 11.70 20.92
CA PHE A 134 -10.41 10.88 20.72
C PHE A 134 -11.50 11.74 20.10
N ASP A 135 -11.86 11.42 18.88
CA ASP A 135 -12.97 12.07 18.17
C ASP A 135 -14.25 11.31 18.54
N ILE A 136 -14.93 11.78 19.59
CA ILE A 136 -16.11 11.12 20.14
C ILE A 136 -17.31 11.37 19.23
N ASN A 137 -17.93 10.29 18.76
CA ASN A 137 -19.09 10.32 17.90
C ASN A 137 -20.27 9.63 18.59
N THR A 138 -21.42 10.31 18.62
CA THR A 138 -22.66 9.77 19.21
C THR A 138 -23.39 8.80 18.29
N GLU A 139 -23.12 8.86 16.99
CA GLU A 139 -23.74 8.00 15.98
C GLU A 139 -22.85 6.80 15.66
N ASP A 140 -23.46 5.63 15.44
CA ASP A 140 -22.77 4.45 14.95
C ASP A 140 -22.79 4.45 13.41
N SER A 141 -21.85 5.20 12.81
CA SER A 141 -21.72 5.36 11.37
C SER A 141 -20.28 5.21 10.89
N LEU A 142 -20.08 4.49 9.79
CA LEU A 142 -18.76 4.41 9.13
C LEU A 142 -18.26 5.76 8.62
N ASN A 143 -19.18 6.72 8.40
CA ASN A 143 -18.82 8.08 7.98
C ASN A 143 -18.03 8.86 9.03
N ASN A 144 -18.08 8.45 10.31
CA ASN A 144 -17.43 9.18 11.41
C ASN A 144 -15.94 9.41 11.18
N ARG A 145 -15.26 8.49 10.48
CA ARG A 145 -13.83 8.61 10.18
C ARG A 145 -13.48 9.74 9.20
N PHE A 146 -14.48 10.30 8.54
CA PHE A 146 -14.32 11.36 7.53
C PHE A 146 -14.98 12.67 7.92
N LYS A 147 -15.48 12.77 9.15
CA LYS A 147 -15.90 14.06 9.69
C LYS A 147 -14.74 15.04 9.70
N GLU A 148 -15.05 16.31 9.51
CA GLU A 148 -14.07 17.39 9.58
C GLU A 148 -13.41 17.44 10.96
N ILE A 149 -12.07 17.44 10.97
CA ILE A 149 -11.24 17.53 12.17
C ILE A 149 -10.50 18.86 12.10
N ASN A 150 -10.92 19.84 12.90
CA ASN A 150 -10.48 21.24 12.78
C ASN A 150 -9.04 21.50 13.27
N ASP A 151 -8.49 20.62 14.11
CA ASP A 151 -7.22 20.82 14.82
C ASP A 151 -6.07 19.97 14.26
N LEU A 152 -6.20 19.46 13.03
CA LEU A 152 -5.14 18.78 12.30
C LEU A 152 -4.04 19.75 11.84
N LYS A 153 -2.84 19.60 12.44
CA LYS A 153 -1.64 20.38 12.12
C LYS A 153 -1.01 20.00 10.79
N THR A 154 -1.10 18.72 10.42
CA THR A 154 -0.56 18.18 9.17
C THR A 154 -1.56 18.29 8.03
N ASP A 155 -1.07 18.30 6.80
CA ASP A 155 -1.93 18.26 5.61
C ASP A 155 -2.22 16.82 5.18
N ALA A 156 -1.28 15.91 5.46
CA ALA A 156 -1.44 14.48 5.21
C ALA A 156 -2.18 13.79 6.35
N ILE A 157 -3.15 12.96 5.98
CA ILE A 157 -3.83 12.01 6.86
C ILE A 157 -3.51 10.61 6.37
N PHE A 158 -2.99 9.76 7.24
CA PHE A 158 -2.97 8.31 7.04
C PHE A 158 -4.20 7.69 7.71
N SER A 159 -5.20 7.38 6.89
CA SER A 159 -6.40 6.67 7.32
C SER A 159 -6.12 5.18 7.37
N ILE A 160 -6.42 4.55 8.50
CA ILE A 160 -6.17 3.12 8.71
C ILE A 160 -7.19 2.45 9.63
N ASP A 161 -7.56 1.21 9.32
CA ASP A 161 -8.40 0.39 10.19
C ASP A 161 -7.57 -0.21 11.36
N ASP A 162 -8.22 -0.43 12.51
CA ASP A 162 -7.58 -0.95 13.73
C ASP A 162 -7.06 -2.39 13.64
N ASP A 163 -7.46 -3.14 12.61
CA ASP A 163 -7.18 -4.57 12.43
C ASP A 163 -6.07 -4.87 11.40
N VAL A 164 -5.38 -3.84 10.90
CA VAL A 164 -4.28 -3.99 9.95
C VAL A 164 -3.05 -3.17 10.33
N ILE A 165 -1.88 -3.82 10.22
CA ILE A 165 -0.59 -3.19 10.46
C ILE A 165 0.25 -3.18 9.17
N PHE A 166 0.82 -2.01 8.87
CA PHE A 166 1.86 -1.84 7.85
C PHE A 166 3.17 -1.42 8.53
N PRO A 167 4.34 -1.99 8.18
CA PRO A 167 5.62 -1.57 8.74
C PRO A 167 5.86 -0.07 8.54
N CYS A 168 6.44 0.62 9.53
CA CYS A 168 6.72 2.05 9.42
C CYS A 168 7.48 2.39 8.12
N SER A 169 8.49 1.60 7.72
CA SER A 169 9.18 1.81 6.43
C SER A 169 8.26 1.83 5.20
N SER A 170 7.14 1.12 5.21
CA SER A 170 6.15 1.15 4.14
C SER A 170 5.23 2.37 4.24
N VAL A 171 4.86 2.76 5.46
CA VAL A 171 4.06 3.97 5.73
C VAL A 171 4.85 5.23 5.34
N GLU A 172 6.10 5.35 5.76
CA GLU A 172 7.01 6.45 5.39
C GLU A 172 7.21 6.51 3.86
N PHE A 173 7.35 5.35 3.20
CA PHE A 173 7.44 5.32 1.75
C PHE A 173 6.15 5.82 1.10
N ALA A 174 4.98 5.35 1.55
CA ALA A 174 3.70 5.81 1.04
C ALA A 174 3.47 7.31 1.30
N PHE A 175 3.93 7.82 2.45
CA PHE A 175 3.91 9.26 2.74
C PHE A 175 4.77 10.05 1.76
N ASN A 176 5.99 9.61 1.47
CA ASN A 176 6.85 10.27 0.46
C ASN A 176 6.22 10.24 -0.93
N VAL A 177 5.56 9.13 -1.30
CA VAL A 177 4.80 9.07 -2.57
C VAL A 177 3.65 10.06 -2.55
N TRP A 178 2.90 10.16 -1.45
CA TRP A 178 1.84 11.14 -1.30
C TRP A 178 2.37 12.57 -1.38
N GLN A 179 3.53 12.89 -0.80
CA GLN A 179 4.14 14.22 -0.92
C GLN A 179 4.45 14.60 -2.37
N SER A 180 4.71 13.63 -3.25
CA SER A 180 4.91 13.89 -4.68
C SER A 180 3.62 14.08 -5.49
N ALA A 181 2.48 13.72 -4.92
CA ALA A 181 1.16 13.84 -5.54
C ALA A 181 0.06 14.10 -4.46
N PRO A 182 0.13 15.22 -3.73
CA PRO A 182 -0.64 15.44 -2.50
C PRO A 182 -2.14 15.53 -2.71
N ASP A 183 -2.58 15.80 -3.94
CA ASP A 183 -3.99 15.87 -4.31
C ASP A 183 -4.63 14.48 -4.49
N THR A 184 -3.87 13.39 -4.64
CA THR A 184 -4.44 12.05 -4.84
C THR A 184 -4.51 11.23 -3.56
N MET A 185 -5.25 10.12 -3.61
CA MET A 185 -5.16 9.06 -2.60
C MET A 185 -4.00 8.13 -2.91
N VAL A 186 -3.15 7.88 -1.91
CA VAL A 186 -2.00 6.99 -2.02
C VAL A 186 -2.10 5.88 -0.98
N GLY A 187 -2.15 4.61 -1.37
CA GLY A 187 -2.35 3.56 -0.36
C GLY A 187 -2.16 2.14 -0.85
N PHE A 188 -2.52 1.19 0.00
CA PHE A 188 -2.04 -0.19 -0.11
C PHE A 188 -3.06 -1.18 -0.66
N VAL A 189 -4.34 -0.81 -0.69
CA VAL A 189 -5.46 -1.71 -0.98
C VAL A 189 -6.17 -1.28 -2.26
N PRO A 190 -5.67 -1.65 -3.45
CA PRO A 190 -6.28 -1.25 -4.72
C PRO A 190 -7.57 -2.02 -5.01
N ARG A 191 -8.53 -1.34 -5.63
CA ARG A 191 -9.81 -1.89 -6.13
C ARG A 191 -10.17 -1.24 -7.45
N ILE A 192 -11.13 -1.83 -8.16
CA ILE A 192 -11.47 -1.42 -9.51
C ILE A 192 -12.98 -1.43 -9.73
N HIS A 193 -13.47 -0.58 -10.61
CA HIS A 193 -14.81 -0.67 -11.17
C HIS A 193 -14.73 -1.14 -12.63
N TRP A 194 -15.79 -1.80 -13.10
CA TRP A 194 -15.91 -2.26 -14.48
C TRP A 194 -17.28 -1.90 -15.03
N VAL A 195 -17.40 -1.68 -16.33
CA VAL A 195 -18.71 -1.64 -16.98
C VAL A 195 -19.27 -3.07 -17.03
N ASP A 196 -20.54 -3.24 -16.67
CA ASP A 196 -21.27 -4.50 -16.76
C ASP A 196 -21.63 -4.79 -18.23
N SER A 197 -20.73 -5.47 -18.94
CA SER A 197 -20.93 -5.85 -20.35
C SER A 197 -22.02 -6.91 -20.57
N THR A 198 -22.53 -7.55 -19.51
CA THR A 198 -23.56 -8.59 -19.65
C THR A 198 -24.96 -8.02 -19.84
N LYS A 199 -25.15 -6.76 -19.43
CA LYS A 199 -26.43 -6.05 -19.54
C LYS A 199 -26.34 -5.05 -20.70
N ASN A 200 -26.52 -5.56 -21.92
CA ASN A 200 -26.58 -4.79 -23.16
C ASN A 200 -27.45 -3.53 -23.00
N ASN A 201 -26.83 -2.37 -22.75
CA ASN A 201 -27.37 -1.00 -22.72
C ASN A 201 -27.75 -0.32 -21.38
N MET A 202 -27.32 -0.80 -20.20
CA MET A 202 -27.67 -0.09 -18.94
C MET A 202 -26.56 0.74 -18.29
N GLY A 203 -25.35 0.82 -18.87
CA GLY A 203 -24.28 1.68 -18.31
C GLY A 203 -23.98 1.41 -16.83
N ARG A 204 -24.28 0.18 -16.35
CA ARG A 204 -24.07 -0.23 -14.97
C ARG A 204 -22.61 -0.55 -14.73
N TYR A 205 -22.18 -0.39 -13.49
CA TYR A 205 -20.83 -0.71 -13.04
C TYR A 205 -20.81 -1.89 -12.08
N ILE A 206 -19.69 -2.61 -12.01
CA ILE A 206 -19.44 -3.71 -11.08
C ILE A 206 -18.21 -3.37 -10.25
N TYR A 207 -18.29 -3.57 -8.94
CA TYR A 207 -17.14 -3.46 -8.05
C TYR A 207 -16.26 -4.71 -8.14
N GLY A 208 -14.97 -4.51 -8.38
CA GLY A 208 -13.96 -5.55 -8.49
C GLY A 208 -12.98 -5.57 -7.31
N GLY A 209 -12.80 -6.77 -6.75
CA GLY A 209 -11.88 -7.03 -5.64
C GLY A 209 -10.41 -7.18 -6.05
N TRP A 210 -9.61 -7.74 -5.14
CA TRP A 210 -8.18 -8.01 -5.36
C TRP A 210 -7.92 -8.85 -6.61
N TRP A 211 -8.69 -9.91 -6.83
CA TRP A 211 -8.49 -10.78 -8.00
C TRP A 211 -8.66 -10.02 -9.31
N SER A 212 -9.64 -9.11 -9.39
CA SER A 212 -9.83 -8.28 -10.58
C SER A 212 -8.62 -7.39 -10.85
N VAL A 213 -8.06 -6.76 -9.81
CA VAL A 213 -6.83 -5.95 -9.94
C VAL A 213 -5.63 -6.81 -10.33
N TRP A 214 -5.49 -7.99 -9.73
CA TRP A 214 -4.40 -8.91 -10.02
C TRP A 214 -4.38 -9.36 -11.48
N TRP A 215 -5.53 -9.77 -12.00
CA TRP A 215 -5.64 -10.29 -13.37
C TRP A 215 -5.44 -9.21 -14.45
N THR A 216 -5.84 -7.98 -14.16
CA THR A 216 -5.86 -6.91 -15.17
C THR A 216 -4.70 -5.93 -15.02
N GLY A 217 -4.01 -5.94 -13.88
CA GLY A 217 -2.98 -4.96 -13.56
C GLY A 217 -3.50 -3.53 -13.44
N SER A 218 -4.83 -3.34 -13.42
CA SER A 218 -5.48 -2.03 -13.42
C SER A 218 -6.35 -1.85 -12.18
N TYR A 219 -6.47 -0.61 -11.72
CA TYR A 219 -7.30 -0.23 -10.59
C TYR A 219 -7.79 1.21 -10.75
N SER A 220 -8.85 1.56 -10.03
CA SER A 220 -9.45 2.91 -10.09
C SER A 220 -9.75 3.49 -8.71
N MET A 221 -9.49 2.71 -7.65
CA MET A 221 -9.74 3.05 -6.26
C MET A 221 -8.59 2.54 -5.41
N VAL A 222 -8.33 3.22 -4.31
CA VAL A 222 -7.54 2.70 -3.20
C VAL A 222 -8.36 2.91 -1.93
N LEU A 223 -8.57 1.83 -1.17
CA LEU A 223 -9.43 1.89 0.00
C LEU A 223 -8.74 2.65 1.14
N SER A 224 -9.50 3.53 1.79
CA SER A 224 -9.10 4.28 3.00
C SER A 224 -8.84 3.39 4.22
N LYS A 225 -9.01 2.06 4.10
CA LYS A 225 -8.55 1.05 5.06
C LYS A 225 -7.05 1.17 5.36
N ALA A 226 -6.26 1.64 4.40
CA ALA A 226 -4.85 2.00 4.59
C ALA A 226 -4.41 2.92 3.44
N ALA A 227 -4.66 4.22 3.58
CA ALA A 227 -4.31 5.21 2.56
C ALA A 227 -4.03 6.60 3.13
N PHE A 228 -3.10 7.29 2.47
CA PHE A 228 -2.86 8.71 2.61
C PHE A 228 -3.80 9.52 1.72
N PHE A 229 -4.31 10.62 2.26
CA PHE A 229 -5.00 11.67 1.50
C PHE A 229 -4.86 13.02 2.22
N HIS A 230 -5.18 14.10 1.50
CA HIS A 230 -5.11 15.45 2.05
C HIS A 230 -6.30 15.76 2.98
N LYS A 231 -6.06 16.43 4.12
CA LYS A 231 -7.11 16.76 5.11
C LYS A 231 -8.31 17.52 4.56
N LYS A 232 -8.11 18.29 3.50
CA LYS A 232 -9.19 19.00 2.77
C LYS A 232 -10.34 18.07 2.37
N TYR A 233 -10.04 16.80 2.10
CA TYR A 233 -11.06 15.82 1.74
C TYR A 233 -11.99 15.45 2.90
N LEU A 234 -11.61 15.67 4.17
CA LEU A 234 -12.55 15.55 5.30
C LEU A 234 -13.62 16.64 5.24
N SER A 235 -13.21 17.88 4.96
CA SER A 235 -14.14 19.01 4.81
C SER A 235 -15.06 18.80 3.61
N LEU A 236 -14.50 18.43 2.45
CA LEU A 236 -15.29 18.09 1.26
C LEU A 236 -16.28 16.94 1.53
N TYR A 237 -15.85 15.90 2.25
CA TYR A 237 -16.72 14.77 2.60
C TYR A 237 -17.85 15.19 3.53
N THR A 238 -17.57 16.04 4.51
CA THR A 238 -18.54 16.46 5.53
C THR A 238 -19.53 17.48 4.99
N ASN A 239 -19.04 18.46 4.23
CA ASN A 239 -19.75 19.70 3.93
C ASN A 239 -20.25 19.75 2.49
N GLU A 240 -19.57 19.09 1.54
CA GLU A 240 -19.90 19.22 0.11
C GLU A 240 -20.45 17.93 -0.51
N MET A 241 -20.06 16.75 0.00
CA MET A 241 -20.60 15.48 -0.49
C MET A 241 -22.12 15.44 -0.32
N PRO A 242 -22.89 15.04 -1.36
CA PRO A 242 -24.33 14.88 -1.27
C PRO A 242 -24.74 14.09 -0.02
N ALA A 243 -25.63 14.65 0.80
CA ALA A 243 -26.06 14.02 2.05
C ALA A 243 -26.65 12.63 1.81
N SER A 244 -27.33 12.43 0.67
CA SER A 244 -27.86 11.15 0.18
C SER A 244 -26.82 10.02 0.13
N ILE A 245 -25.56 10.33 -0.19
CA ILE A 245 -24.45 9.38 -0.19
C ILE A 245 -24.11 8.97 1.24
N ARG A 246 -23.91 9.94 2.13
CA ARG A 246 -23.57 9.69 3.54
C ARG A 246 -24.68 8.94 4.27
N GLU A 247 -25.93 9.31 4.04
CA GLU A 247 -27.11 8.61 4.57
C GLU A 247 -27.17 7.17 4.09
N TYR A 248 -26.91 6.91 2.81
CA TYR A 248 -26.86 5.56 2.28
C TYR A 248 -25.75 4.73 2.92
N ILE A 249 -24.57 5.30 3.12
CA ILE A 249 -23.44 4.64 3.80
C ILE A 249 -23.82 4.29 5.24
N THR A 250 -24.42 5.23 5.98
CA THR A 250 -24.90 4.98 7.35
C THR A 250 -25.92 3.84 7.38
N LYS A 251 -26.90 3.85 6.48
CA LYS A 251 -27.96 2.83 6.42
C LYS A 251 -27.43 1.44 6.05
N ASN A 252 -26.48 1.36 5.10
CA ASN A 252 -25.97 0.08 4.60
C ASN A 252 -24.72 -0.42 5.33
N ARG A 253 -24.13 0.42 6.19
CA ARG A 253 -22.88 0.15 6.92
C ARG A 253 -21.78 -0.38 6.00
N ASN A 254 -21.54 0.30 4.88
CA ASN A 254 -20.52 -0.05 3.91
C ASN A 254 -20.18 1.16 3.03
N CYS A 255 -19.09 1.06 2.26
CA CYS A 255 -18.76 1.92 1.13
C CYS A 255 -18.32 3.36 1.43
N GLU A 256 -18.00 3.69 2.68
CA GLU A 256 -17.38 4.97 3.02
C GLU A 256 -16.02 5.13 2.32
N ASP A 257 -15.26 4.04 2.19
CA ASP A 257 -13.97 4.00 1.49
C ASP A 257 -14.10 4.23 -0.02
N ILE A 258 -15.15 3.65 -0.64
CA ILE A 258 -15.50 3.89 -2.04
C ILE A 258 -15.94 5.35 -2.21
N ALA A 259 -16.77 5.88 -1.30
CA ALA A 259 -17.24 7.26 -1.36
C ALA A 259 -16.09 8.26 -1.28
N MET A 260 -15.09 8.01 -0.44
CA MET A 260 -13.87 8.83 -0.38
C MET A 260 -13.07 8.75 -1.69
N SER A 261 -12.93 7.57 -2.30
CA SER A 261 -12.29 7.45 -3.62
C SER A 261 -13.04 8.22 -4.71
N PHE A 262 -14.38 8.16 -4.71
CA PHE A 262 -15.23 8.93 -5.61
C PHE A 262 -15.05 10.43 -5.42
N LEU A 263 -15.07 10.90 -4.17
CA LEU A 263 -14.92 12.31 -3.83
C LEU A 263 -13.59 12.87 -4.34
N VAL A 264 -12.48 12.19 -4.05
CA VAL A 264 -11.14 12.63 -4.47
C VAL A 264 -11.01 12.61 -5.98
N ALA A 265 -11.47 11.55 -6.65
CA ALA A 265 -11.43 11.45 -8.10
C ALA A 265 -12.29 12.54 -8.77
N ASN A 266 -13.48 12.83 -8.23
CA ASN A 266 -14.35 13.89 -8.74
C ASN A 266 -13.73 15.29 -8.56
N ALA A 267 -13.08 15.53 -7.41
CA ALA A 267 -12.46 16.82 -7.11
C ALA A 267 -11.19 17.09 -7.94
N THR A 268 -10.51 16.05 -8.42
CA THR A 268 -9.18 16.19 -9.04
C THR A 268 -9.11 15.74 -10.50
N GLY A 269 -10.00 14.86 -10.93
CA GLY A 269 -9.87 14.14 -12.20
C GLY A 269 -8.65 13.20 -12.27
N ALA A 270 -7.99 12.93 -11.14
CA ALA A 270 -6.76 12.14 -11.08
C ALA A 270 -7.01 10.72 -10.53
N PRO A 271 -6.28 9.69 -11.03
CA PRO A 271 -6.34 8.36 -10.46
C PRO A 271 -5.58 8.26 -9.12
N PRO A 272 -5.91 7.27 -8.27
CA PRO A 272 -5.15 6.98 -7.06
C PRO A 272 -3.79 6.36 -7.36
N ILE A 273 -2.89 6.30 -6.37
CA ILE A 273 -1.59 5.62 -6.49
C ILE A 273 -1.53 4.42 -5.54
N TRP A 274 -1.27 3.24 -6.10
CA TRP A 274 -1.04 2.01 -5.37
C TRP A 274 0.42 1.90 -4.92
N VAL A 275 0.62 1.72 -3.62
CA VAL A 275 1.92 1.46 -3.00
C VAL A 275 2.06 -0.03 -2.64
N LYS A 276 3.19 -0.64 -2.99
CA LYS A 276 3.54 -1.98 -2.50
C LYS A 276 3.91 -1.93 -1.02
N GLY A 277 3.15 -2.64 -0.18
CA GLY A 277 3.43 -2.83 1.23
C GLY A 277 3.13 -4.25 1.68
N LYS A 278 3.81 -4.71 2.74
CA LYS A 278 3.44 -5.96 3.42
C LYS A 278 2.34 -5.66 4.42
N ILE A 279 1.18 -6.29 4.25
CA ILE A 279 0.05 -6.18 5.17
C ILE A 279 0.16 -7.27 6.25
N PHE A 280 -0.13 -6.89 7.49
CA PHE A 280 -0.31 -7.80 8.62
C PHE A 280 -1.73 -7.63 9.14
N GLU A 281 -2.59 -8.60 8.84
CA GLU A 281 -3.94 -8.65 9.40
C GLU A 281 -3.85 -9.21 10.82
N ILE A 282 -4.24 -8.40 11.80
CA ILE A 282 -4.22 -8.76 13.23
C ILE A 282 -5.61 -9.05 13.78
N GLY A 283 -6.66 -8.68 13.05
CA GLY A 283 -8.05 -9.08 13.31
C GLY A 283 -8.43 -10.37 12.60
N SER A 284 -9.40 -11.10 13.16
CA SER A 284 -9.84 -12.41 12.65
C SER A 284 -11.14 -12.36 11.81
N THR A 285 -11.96 -11.33 11.99
CA THR A 285 -13.30 -11.19 11.36
C THR A 285 -13.66 -9.72 11.23
N GLY A 286 -14.46 -9.34 10.22
CA GLY A 286 -14.87 -7.95 10.00
C GLY A 286 -16.09 -7.83 9.09
N ILE A 287 -16.54 -6.60 8.81
CA ILE A 287 -17.72 -6.36 7.95
C ILE A 287 -17.52 -6.99 6.55
N SER A 288 -16.28 -7.01 6.07
CA SER A 288 -15.91 -7.60 4.78
C SER A 288 -16.06 -9.12 4.69
N SER A 289 -16.17 -9.84 5.81
CA SER A 289 -16.40 -11.29 5.82
C SER A 289 -17.89 -11.67 5.76
N LEU A 290 -18.81 -10.70 5.79
CA LEU A 290 -20.24 -10.95 5.66
C LEU A 290 -20.60 -11.29 4.21
N GLY A 291 -21.51 -12.25 4.01
CA GLY A 291 -22.03 -12.58 2.68
C GLY A 291 -22.72 -11.38 2.02
N GLY A 292 -22.54 -11.22 0.70
CA GLY A 292 -23.13 -10.11 -0.04
C GLY A 292 -22.31 -8.81 -0.03
N HIS A 293 -21.11 -8.80 0.57
CA HIS A 293 -20.31 -7.57 0.73
C HIS A 293 -19.92 -6.94 -0.61
N SER A 294 -19.53 -7.75 -1.60
CA SER A 294 -19.13 -7.26 -2.93
C SER A 294 -20.33 -6.76 -3.75
N GLU A 295 -21.48 -7.39 -3.57
CA GLU A 295 -22.75 -7.03 -4.20
C GLU A 295 -23.23 -5.67 -3.67
N ARG A 296 -23.21 -5.48 -2.35
CA ARG A 296 -23.49 -4.17 -1.72
C ARG A 296 -22.53 -3.09 -2.22
N ARG A 297 -21.24 -3.40 -2.34
CA ARG A 297 -20.26 -2.46 -2.92
C ARG A 297 -20.54 -2.12 -4.38
N THR A 298 -21.02 -3.09 -5.16
CA THR A 298 -21.50 -2.83 -6.53
C THR A 298 -22.69 -1.88 -6.53
N GLU A 299 -23.65 -2.05 -5.62
CA GLU A 299 -24.78 -1.12 -5.47
C GLU A 299 -24.30 0.30 -5.10
N CYS A 300 -23.35 0.41 -4.17
CA CYS A 300 -22.75 1.70 -3.80
C CYS A 300 -22.13 2.41 -5.01
N VAL A 301 -21.30 1.72 -5.80
CA VAL A 301 -20.66 2.29 -7.00
C VAL A 301 -21.72 2.87 -7.94
N ASN A 302 -22.78 2.11 -8.26
CA ASN A 302 -23.82 2.59 -9.17
C ASN A 302 -24.62 3.75 -8.57
N ARG A 303 -24.93 3.70 -7.27
CA ARG A 303 -25.62 4.81 -6.62
C ARG A 303 -24.79 6.09 -6.65
N PHE A 304 -23.50 6.00 -6.31
CA PHE A 304 -22.63 7.17 -6.30
C PHE A 304 -22.46 7.74 -7.71
N VAL A 305 -22.36 6.91 -8.75
CA VAL A 305 -22.38 7.38 -10.14
C VAL A 305 -23.61 8.23 -10.44
N THR A 306 -24.80 7.77 -10.03
CA THR A 306 -26.05 8.54 -10.21
C THR A 306 -26.00 9.88 -9.48
N GLU A 307 -25.55 9.89 -8.23
CA GLU A 307 -25.48 11.10 -7.39
C GLU A 307 -24.45 12.12 -7.90
N TYR A 308 -23.33 11.66 -8.47
CA TYR A 308 -22.31 12.50 -9.11
C TYR A 308 -22.63 12.85 -10.58
N GLY A 309 -23.70 12.29 -11.16
CA GLY A 309 -24.08 12.51 -12.57
C GLY A 309 -23.18 11.82 -13.61
N GLY A 310 -22.26 10.96 -13.17
CA GLY A 310 -21.27 10.29 -14.03
C GLY A 310 -20.29 9.45 -13.21
N MET A 311 -19.40 8.72 -13.90
CA MET A 311 -18.34 7.96 -13.23
C MET A 311 -17.09 8.85 -13.04
N PRO A 312 -16.77 9.29 -11.82
CA PRO A 312 -15.58 10.11 -11.59
C PRO A 312 -14.29 9.29 -11.47
N LEU A 313 -14.38 7.99 -11.18
CA LEU A 313 -13.21 7.17 -10.93
C LEU A 313 -12.36 7.00 -12.20
N VAL A 314 -11.07 7.27 -12.07
CA VAL A 314 -10.10 7.16 -13.18
C VAL A 314 -9.24 5.91 -12.98
N SER A 315 -9.18 5.07 -14.02
CA SER A 315 -8.36 3.86 -14.01
C SER A 315 -6.88 4.16 -14.23
N THR A 316 -6.01 3.35 -13.63
CA THR A 316 -4.56 3.44 -13.72
C THR A 316 -3.91 2.07 -13.49
N SER A 317 -2.65 1.93 -13.88
CA SER A 317 -1.80 0.77 -13.61
C SER A 317 -0.53 1.13 -12.85
N VAL A 318 -0.39 2.40 -12.43
CA VAL A 318 0.80 2.90 -11.70
C VAL A 318 0.95 2.14 -10.39
N LYS A 319 2.15 1.62 -10.10
CA LYS A 319 2.44 0.99 -8.82
C LYS A 319 3.77 1.49 -8.29
N ALA A 320 3.73 2.20 -7.17
CA ALA A 320 4.92 2.66 -6.50
C ALA A 320 5.54 1.54 -5.66
N VAL A 321 6.84 1.35 -5.82
CA VAL A 321 7.63 0.40 -5.03
C VAL A 321 8.94 1.04 -4.59
N ASP A 322 9.33 0.78 -3.34
CA ASP A 322 10.60 1.24 -2.79
C ASP A 322 11.77 0.61 -3.56
N SER A 323 12.53 1.44 -4.27
CA SER A 323 13.66 1.02 -5.11
C SER A 323 14.75 0.32 -4.31
N ARG A 324 14.91 0.62 -3.01
CA ARG A 324 15.88 -0.07 -2.14
C ARG A 324 15.55 -1.54 -1.92
N LYS A 325 14.31 -1.95 -2.22
CA LYS A 325 13.82 -3.34 -2.09
C LYS A 325 13.67 -4.03 -3.45
N ILE A 326 14.06 -3.38 -4.55
CA ILE A 326 14.05 -3.96 -5.90
C ILE A 326 15.45 -3.82 -6.50
N TRP A 327 16.12 -4.95 -6.66
CA TRP A 327 17.47 -5.00 -7.23
C TRP A 327 17.49 -5.10 -8.76
N PHE A 328 16.34 -5.37 -9.38
CA PHE A 328 16.20 -5.54 -10.83
C PHE A 328 14.90 -4.89 -11.30
N TRP A 329 14.99 -4.02 -12.31
CA TRP A 329 13.87 -3.47 -13.05
C TRP A 329 13.20 -4.54 -13.92
#